data_AF-A0A955Z1H6-F1
#
_entry.id   AF-A0A955Z1H6-F1
#
_cell.length_a   1.000
_cell.length_b   1.000
_cell.length_c   1.000
_cell.angle_alpha   90.00
_cell.angle_beta   90.00
_cell.angle_gamma   90.00
#
_symmetry.space_group_name_H-M   'P 1'
#
loop_
_entity.id
_entity.type
_entity.pdbx_description
1 polymer ?
#
loop_
_entity_poly.entity_id
_entity_poly.type
_entity_poly.pdbx_seq_one_letter_code
_entity_poly.pdbx_strand_id
1 'polypeptide(L)'
;MCALAAACGGARSKAGPAVAVAPIAPNAPPVVPRKPGPMKPVRATAVADRIARAGLDPKDLPPLEKLTHGQRDQVMRLFSETLGVPCIGCHAEGDMRADTARKRVAKRMYNEITRVVATDKGEPVFCDSCHQGGMWVLDRADKGKISDYMSDQYTGGLKAAAGGDVECDTCHGGRPEFTFLTEWKSRPAPDLAPPPPPAPAAAPAPTPATTEQAAAPHPPTPPVPAKRPARKAGACGDKNNLCPLQKWMRANVAVAVASDDAPKLAAALAQVATMAPDASWTSWREMSLAASEAAKRGDMKEARKSCRKCHGEYRDRWRTSYRARAVK
;
A
#
# COMPACT_ATOMS: atom_id res chain seq x y z
N MET A 1 -44.76 -77.91 17.20
CA MET A 1 -43.33 -78.27 17.32
C MET A 1 -42.57 -77.53 16.24
N CYS A 2 -41.65 -76.65 16.64
CA CYS A 2 -40.46 -76.10 15.95
C CYS A 2 -40.24 -74.66 16.40
N ALA A 3 -39.37 -74.50 17.40
CA ALA A 3 -38.80 -73.23 17.82
C ALA A 3 -37.39 -73.12 17.24
N LEU A 4 -37.10 -72.06 16.48
CA LEU A 4 -35.75 -71.69 16.07
C LEU A 4 -35.19 -70.66 17.06
N ALA A 5 -34.05 -70.98 17.67
CA ALA A 5 -33.23 -70.08 18.46
C ALA A 5 -32.13 -69.48 17.58
N ALA A 6 -32.00 -68.16 17.55
CA ALA A 6 -30.92 -67.44 16.88
C ALA A 6 -29.93 -66.89 17.93
N ALA A 7 -28.66 -67.26 17.79
CA ALA A 7 -27.57 -66.84 18.67
C ALA A 7 -26.96 -65.51 18.22
N CYS A 8 -26.82 -64.55 19.14
CA CYS A 8 -26.06 -63.31 18.94
C CYS A 8 -24.64 -63.49 19.48
N GLY A 9 -23.64 -63.48 18.60
CA GLY A 9 -22.22 -63.40 18.95
C GLY A 9 -21.75 -61.95 19.07
N GLY A 10 -21.21 -61.58 20.23
CA GLY A 10 -20.63 -60.26 20.49
C GLY A 10 -19.12 -60.23 20.24
N ALA A 11 -18.67 -59.40 19.30
CA ALA A 11 -17.26 -59.05 19.13
C ALA A 11 -16.93 -57.78 19.91
N ARG A 12 -16.02 -57.86 20.88
CA ARG A 12 -15.46 -56.72 21.63
C ARG A 12 -14.30 -56.09 20.84
N SER A 13 -14.52 -54.90 20.32
CA SER A 13 -13.44 -54.06 19.75
C SER A 13 -12.63 -53.41 20.87
N LYS A 14 -11.29 -53.48 20.77
CA LYS A 14 -10.34 -52.82 21.67
C LYS A 14 -10.32 -51.32 21.41
N ALA A 15 -10.48 -50.51 22.45
CA ALA A 15 -10.34 -49.06 22.40
C ALA A 15 -8.86 -48.67 22.25
N GLY A 16 -8.55 -47.88 21.22
CA GLY A 16 -7.24 -47.24 21.04
C GLY A 16 -7.06 -46.02 21.97
N PRO A 17 -5.82 -45.54 22.13
CA PRO A 17 -5.51 -44.42 23.03
C PRO A 17 -6.16 -43.12 22.54
N ALA A 18 -6.81 -42.42 23.48
CA ALA A 18 -7.48 -41.15 23.24
C ALA A 18 -6.45 -40.05 22.93
N VAL A 19 -6.53 -39.50 21.72
CA VAL A 19 -5.83 -38.26 21.36
C VAL A 19 -6.59 -37.10 22.00
N ALA A 20 -5.94 -36.35 22.90
CA ALA A 20 -6.52 -35.18 23.52
C ALA A 20 -6.75 -34.08 22.46
N VAL A 21 -8.01 -33.82 22.13
CA VAL A 21 -8.44 -32.71 21.27
C VAL A 21 -8.41 -31.43 22.10
N ALA A 22 -7.58 -30.46 21.70
CA ALA A 22 -7.54 -29.15 22.34
C ALA A 22 -8.91 -28.43 22.21
N PRO A 23 -9.38 -27.71 23.25
CA PRO A 23 -10.67 -27.04 23.23
C PRO A 23 -10.70 -25.93 22.16
N ILE A 24 -11.58 -26.08 21.18
CA ILE A 24 -11.89 -25.07 20.17
C ILE A 24 -12.69 -23.95 20.86
N ALA A 25 -12.22 -22.70 20.77
CA ALA A 25 -12.90 -21.55 21.37
C ALA A 25 -14.32 -21.39 20.78
N PRO A 26 -15.39 -21.36 21.60
CA PRO A 26 -16.77 -21.59 21.16
C PRO A 26 -17.43 -20.45 20.35
N ASN A 27 -16.69 -19.40 19.93
CA ASN A 27 -17.29 -18.22 19.27
C ASN A 27 -16.48 -17.66 18.10
N ALA A 28 -15.59 -18.43 17.48
CA ALA A 28 -14.98 -17.98 16.23
C ALA A 28 -16.03 -17.98 15.11
N PRO A 29 -16.36 -16.82 14.49
CA PRO A 29 -17.31 -16.80 13.39
C PRO A 29 -16.79 -17.67 12.23
N PRO A 30 -17.69 -18.37 11.52
CA PRO A 30 -17.29 -19.24 10.42
C PRO A 30 -16.50 -18.44 9.37
N VAL A 31 -15.32 -18.96 9.00
CA VAL A 31 -14.50 -18.38 7.94
C VAL A 31 -15.19 -18.66 6.61
N VAL A 32 -16.01 -17.72 6.14
CA VAL A 32 -16.59 -17.81 4.79
C VAL A 32 -15.44 -17.70 3.78
N PRO A 33 -15.22 -18.72 2.92
CA PRO A 33 -14.15 -18.68 1.94
C PRO A 33 -14.38 -17.49 1.01
N ARG A 34 -13.39 -16.58 0.97
CA ARG A 34 -13.44 -15.40 0.11
C ARG A 34 -13.19 -15.84 -1.32
N LYS A 35 -14.09 -15.51 -2.24
CA LYS A 35 -13.84 -15.73 -3.68
C LYS A 35 -12.60 -14.95 -4.12
N PRO A 36 -11.67 -15.58 -4.86
CA PRO A 36 -10.58 -14.88 -5.55
C PRO A 36 -11.09 -13.70 -6.38
N GLY A 37 -10.46 -12.54 -6.26
CA GLY A 37 -10.74 -11.38 -7.11
C GLY A 37 -10.05 -11.49 -8.47
N PRO A 38 -10.55 -10.81 -9.51
CA PRO A 38 -10.07 -10.99 -10.89
C PRO A 38 -8.76 -10.27 -11.20
N MET A 39 -8.23 -9.42 -10.32
CA MET A 39 -7.00 -8.62 -10.53
C MET A 39 -6.96 -7.91 -11.90
N LYS A 40 -8.07 -7.24 -12.24
CA LYS A 40 -8.18 -6.52 -13.52
C LYS A 40 -7.35 -5.24 -13.50
N PRO A 41 -6.67 -4.85 -14.59
CA PRO A 41 -5.87 -3.63 -14.64
C PRO A 41 -6.64 -2.39 -14.20
N VAL A 42 -5.97 -1.48 -13.49
CA VAL A 42 -6.56 -0.20 -13.06
C VAL A 42 -6.73 0.71 -14.28
N ARG A 43 -7.85 1.44 -14.34
CA ARG A 43 -8.21 2.31 -15.47
C ARG A 43 -8.79 3.65 -15.01
N ALA A 44 -8.86 4.62 -15.92
CA ALA A 44 -9.64 5.84 -15.69
C ALA A 44 -11.11 5.49 -15.37
N THR A 45 -11.75 6.32 -14.54
CA THR A 45 -13.14 6.08 -14.16
C THR A 45 -14.07 6.16 -15.37
N ALA A 46 -14.91 5.14 -15.57
CA ALA A 46 -15.94 5.12 -16.60
C ALA A 46 -17.19 5.92 -16.18
N VAL A 47 -17.24 6.43 -14.94
CA VAL A 47 -18.38 7.19 -14.41
C VAL A 47 -18.08 8.69 -14.25
N ALA A 48 -17.00 9.20 -14.87
CA ALA A 48 -16.62 10.61 -14.83
C ALA A 48 -17.78 11.54 -15.25
N ASP A 49 -18.46 11.25 -16.35
CA ASP A 49 -19.59 12.07 -16.83
C ASP A 49 -20.77 12.09 -15.86
N ARG A 50 -20.98 11.00 -15.12
CA ARG A 50 -22.06 10.92 -14.10
C ARG A 50 -21.72 11.72 -12.86
N ILE A 51 -20.45 11.73 -12.47
CA ILE A 51 -19.93 12.60 -11.41
C ILE A 51 -20.11 14.07 -11.83
N ALA A 52 -19.73 14.42 -13.07
CA ALA A 52 -19.91 15.75 -13.63
C ALA A 52 -21.39 16.19 -13.64
N ARG A 53 -22.30 15.29 -14.05
CA ARG A 53 -23.76 15.55 -14.01
C ARG A 53 -24.32 15.75 -12.60
N ALA A 54 -23.65 15.24 -11.57
CA ALA A 54 -23.99 15.53 -10.17
C ALA A 54 -23.47 16.91 -9.71
N GLY A 55 -22.83 17.69 -10.59
CA GLY A 55 -22.24 18.98 -10.26
C GLY A 55 -20.95 18.84 -9.44
N LEU A 56 -20.18 17.78 -9.68
CA LEU A 56 -18.88 17.53 -9.05
C LEU A 56 -17.79 17.46 -10.12
N ASP A 57 -16.60 17.98 -9.84
CA ASP A 57 -15.44 17.78 -10.73
C ASP A 57 -14.82 16.40 -10.46
N PRO A 58 -14.75 15.48 -11.45
CA PRO A 58 -14.09 14.19 -11.27
C PRO A 58 -12.61 14.29 -10.90
N LYS A 59 -11.92 15.39 -11.22
CA LYS A 59 -10.51 15.62 -10.93
C LYS A 59 -10.26 16.29 -9.57
N ASP A 60 -11.27 16.96 -9.02
CA ASP A 60 -11.20 17.66 -7.73
C ASP A 60 -12.46 17.38 -6.91
N LEU A 61 -12.65 16.12 -6.56
CA LEU A 61 -13.78 15.69 -5.75
C LEU A 61 -13.66 16.30 -4.32
N PRO A 62 -14.70 16.95 -3.80
CA PRO A 62 -14.70 17.41 -2.41
C PRO A 62 -14.81 16.21 -1.45
N PRO A 63 -14.39 16.36 -0.17
CA PRO A 63 -14.63 15.34 0.85
C PRO A 63 -16.11 14.96 0.96
N LEU A 64 -16.39 13.69 1.28
CA LEU A 64 -17.74 13.12 1.22
C LEU A 64 -18.75 13.87 2.11
N GLU A 65 -18.30 14.32 3.26
CA GLU A 65 -19.04 15.10 4.26
C GLU A 65 -19.42 16.50 3.78
N LYS A 66 -18.72 17.05 2.78
CA LYS A 66 -19.00 18.39 2.21
C LYS A 66 -19.99 18.35 1.05
N LEU A 67 -20.37 17.17 0.60
CA LEU A 67 -21.39 17.02 -0.44
C LEU A 67 -22.74 17.50 0.09
N THR A 68 -23.46 18.25 -0.75
CA THR A 68 -24.89 18.52 -0.55
C THR A 68 -25.68 17.21 -0.52
N HIS A 69 -26.92 17.25 -0.01
CA HIS A 69 -27.77 16.06 0.03
C HIS A 69 -27.94 15.43 -1.36
N GLY A 70 -28.27 16.24 -2.37
CA GLY A 70 -28.47 15.76 -3.74
C GLY A 70 -27.21 15.14 -4.36
N GLN A 71 -26.05 15.78 -4.16
CA GLN A 71 -24.76 15.22 -4.61
C GLN A 71 -24.45 13.89 -3.91
N ARG A 72 -24.67 13.82 -2.59
CA ARG A 72 -24.42 12.62 -1.81
C ARG A 72 -25.28 11.45 -2.28
N ASP A 73 -26.56 11.68 -2.55
CA ASP A 73 -27.45 10.64 -3.07
C ASP A 73 -26.96 10.06 -4.41
N GLN A 74 -26.48 10.91 -5.32
CA GLN A 74 -25.91 10.46 -6.59
C GLN A 74 -24.62 9.66 -6.39
N VAL A 75 -23.73 10.13 -5.51
CA VAL A 75 -22.48 9.41 -5.18
C VAL A 75 -22.76 8.05 -4.52
N MET A 76 -23.78 7.94 -3.66
CA MET A 76 -24.16 6.66 -3.04
C MET A 76 -24.68 5.64 -4.06
N ARG A 77 -25.42 6.09 -5.08
CA ARG A 77 -25.82 5.22 -6.20
C ARG A 77 -24.61 4.72 -6.98
N LEU A 78 -23.66 5.62 -7.26
CA LEU A 78 -22.40 5.25 -7.91
C LEU A 78 -21.60 4.24 -7.09
N PHE A 79 -21.49 4.39 -5.76
CA PHE A 79 -20.82 3.41 -4.92
C PHE A 79 -21.47 2.03 -5.04
N SER A 80 -22.80 1.95 -4.95
CA SER A 80 -23.52 0.69 -5.01
C SER A 80 -23.28 -0.04 -6.35
N GLU A 81 -23.39 0.67 -7.46
CA GLU A 81 -23.16 0.10 -8.80
C GLU A 81 -21.69 -0.29 -9.03
N THR A 82 -20.75 0.58 -8.70
CA THR A 82 -19.32 0.38 -9.02
C THR A 82 -18.65 -0.66 -8.14
N LEU A 83 -19.17 -0.87 -6.93
CA LEU A 83 -18.73 -1.91 -6.00
C LEU A 83 -19.54 -3.22 -6.15
N GLY A 84 -20.66 -3.17 -6.87
CA GLY A 84 -21.58 -4.31 -7.04
C GLY A 84 -22.23 -4.74 -5.72
N VAL A 85 -22.57 -3.79 -4.85
CA VAL A 85 -23.17 -4.07 -3.53
C VAL A 85 -24.44 -3.25 -3.31
N PRO A 86 -25.45 -3.81 -2.61
CA PRO A 86 -26.64 -3.05 -2.26
C PRO A 86 -26.34 -2.01 -1.16
N CYS A 87 -27.26 -1.08 -0.92
CA CYS A 87 -27.13 -0.05 0.12
C CYS A 87 -26.82 -0.65 1.51
N ILE A 88 -27.54 -1.71 1.90
CA ILE A 88 -27.32 -2.45 3.16
C ILE A 88 -25.98 -3.19 3.21
N GLY A 89 -25.26 -3.27 2.08
CA GLY A 89 -23.90 -3.76 2.02
C GLY A 89 -22.93 -2.89 2.81
N CYS A 90 -23.20 -1.60 2.93
CA CYS A 90 -22.41 -0.64 3.71
C CYS A 90 -23.19 0.03 4.84
N HIS A 91 -24.51 0.14 4.75
CA HIS A 91 -25.35 0.76 5.77
C HIS A 91 -26.00 -0.28 6.69
N ALA A 92 -26.41 0.14 7.88
CA ALA A 92 -27.27 -0.69 8.73
C ALA A 92 -28.70 -0.65 8.18
N GLU A 93 -29.40 -1.77 8.24
CA GLU A 93 -30.79 -1.84 7.84
C GLU A 93 -31.64 -0.98 8.77
N GLY A 94 -32.52 -0.14 8.21
CA GLY A 94 -33.33 0.83 8.97
C GLY A 94 -32.58 2.07 9.47
N ASP A 95 -31.23 2.07 9.47
CA ASP A 95 -30.43 3.23 9.88
C ASP A 95 -29.24 3.48 8.93
N MET A 96 -29.48 4.35 7.94
CA MET A 96 -28.45 4.78 6.99
C MET A 96 -27.38 5.68 7.65
N ARG A 97 -27.65 6.26 8.83
CA ARG A 97 -26.73 7.14 9.54
C ARG A 97 -25.74 6.37 10.40
N ALA A 98 -26.08 5.17 10.86
CA ALA A 98 -25.20 4.28 11.61
C ALA A 98 -23.78 4.22 11.04
N ASP A 99 -22.79 4.27 11.93
CA ASP A 99 -21.37 4.20 11.60
C ASP A 99 -20.89 2.73 11.57
N THR A 100 -21.12 2.06 10.44
CA THR A 100 -20.72 0.66 10.26
C THR A 100 -19.25 0.54 9.86
N ALA A 101 -18.65 -0.63 10.13
CA ALA A 101 -17.27 -0.93 9.72
C ALA A 101 -17.02 -0.76 8.21
N ARG A 102 -17.99 -1.10 7.37
CA ARG A 102 -17.86 -0.97 5.91
C ARG A 102 -18.07 0.48 5.45
N LYS A 103 -18.98 1.23 6.09
CA LYS A 103 -19.15 2.66 5.84
C LYS A 103 -17.88 3.45 6.15
N ARG A 104 -17.17 3.12 7.23
CA ARG A 104 -15.86 3.71 7.56
C ARG A 104 -14.83 3.48 6.45
N VAL A 105 -14.72 2.25 5.96
CA VAL A 105 -13.82 1.91 4.85
C VAL A 105 -14.20 2.66 3.58
N ALA A 106 -15.49 2.69 3.22
CA ALA A 106 -15.97 3.39 2.04
C ALA A 106 -15.66 4.89 2.10
N LYS A 107 -15.93 5.54 3.24
CA LYS A 107 -15.60 6.96 3.45
C LYS A 107 -14.11 7.22 3.27
N ARG A 108 -13.22 6.42 3.85
CA ARG A 108 -11.76 6.58 3.70
C ARG A 108 -11.28 6.27 2.30
N MET A 109 -11.80 5.25 1.63
CA MET A 109 -11.48 4.99 0.23
C MET A 109 -11.81 6.18 -0.66
N TYR A 110 -12.97 6.80 -0.45
CA TYR A 110 -13.34 8.02 -1.17
C TYR A 110 -12.42 9.20 -0.77
N ASN A 111 -12.29 9.46 0.53
CA ASN A 111 -11.63 10.66 1.06
C ASN A 111 -10.11 10.66 0.88
N GLU A 112 -9.47 9.51 1.09
CA GLU A 112 -8.02 9.34 1.21
C GLU A 112 -7.38 8.63 0.03
N ILE A 113 -8.15 7.99 -0.87
CA ILE A 113 -7.60 7.29 -2.05
C ILE A 113 -8.10 7.92 -3.34
N THR A 114 -9.39 7.79 -3.68
CA THR A 114 -9.87 8.19 -5.02
C THR A 114 -9.70 9.68 -5.30
N ARG A 115 -9.69 10.52 -4.27
CA ARG A 115 -9.46 11.98 -4.40
C ARG A 115 -8.01 12.36 -4.62
N VAL A 116 -7.07 11.55 -4.15
CA VAL A 116 -5.65 11.94 -4.09
C VAL A 116 -4.78 11.17 -5.09
N VAL A 117 -5.39 10.27 -5.87
CA VAL A 117 -4.71 9.54 -6.94
C VAL A 117 -5.38 9.80 -8.28
N ALA A 118 -4.62 9.60 -9.35
CA ALA A 118 -5.05 9.67 -10.74
C ALA A 118 -4.30 8.59 -11.53
N THR A 119 -4.72 8.29 -12.76
CA THR A 119 -3.92 7.44 -13.65
C THR A 119 -2.57 8.09 -13.95
N ASP A 120 -1.63 7.33 -14.51
CA ASP A 120 -0.35 7.86 -15.00
C ASP A 120 -0.48 8.99 -16.04
N LYS A 121 -1.63 9.06 -16.71
CA LYS A 121 -2.02 10.13 -17.64
C LYS A 121 -2.71 11.32 -16.98
N GLY A 122 -2.90 11.29 -15.67
CA GLY A 122 -3.63 12.32 -14.92
C GLY A 122 -5.15 12.25 -15.10
N GLU A 123 -5.68 11.09 -15.51
CA GLU A 123 -7.13 10.89 -15.63
C GLU A 123 -7.71 10.57 -14.25
N PRO A 124 -8.94 11.07 -13.95
CA PRO A 124 -9.55 10.84 -12.66
C PRO A 124 -9.83 9.36 -12.44
N VAL A 125 -9.69 8.93 -11.19
CA VAL A 125 -10.05 7.59 -10.75
C VAL A 125 -11.20 7.65 -9.77
N PHE A 126 -12.02 6.60 -9.77
CA PHE A 126 -13.13 6.45 -8.85
C PHE A 126 -13.22 4.98 -8.42
N CYS A 127 -14.23 4.61 -7.64
CA CYS A 127 -14.39 3.24 -7.15
C CYS A 127 -14.35 2.20 -8.29
N ASP A 128 -14.92 2.49 -9.46
CA ASP A 128 -14.94 1.59 -10.61
C ASP A 128 -13.58 1.39 -11.28
N SER A 129 -12.64 2.33 -11.12
CA SER A 129 -11.27 2.21 -11.65
C SER A 129 -10.57 0.95 -11.14
N CYS A 130 -10.83 0.61 -9.87
CA CYS A 130 -10.25 -0.53 -9.19
C CYS A 130 -11.25 -1.68 -9.02
N HIS A 131 -12.50 -1.37 -8.63
CA HIS A 131 -13.50 -2.38 -8.30
C HIS A 131 -14.21 -2.98 -9.51
N GLN A 132 -14.41 -2.21 -10.57
CA GLN A 132 -14.97 -2.67 -11.84
C GLN A 132 -16.22 -3.57 -11.66
N GLY A 133 -17.12 -3.18 -10.75
CA GLY A 133 -18.37 -3.87 -10.43
C GLY A 133 -18.27 -4.94 -9.34
N GLY A 134 -17.14 -5.08 -8.65
CA GLY A 134 -16.95 -6.10 -7.61
C GLY A 134 -16.18 -5.62 -6.38
N MET A 135 -16.70 -5.95 -5.19
CA MET A 135 -16.05 -5.63 -3.91
C MET A 135 -14.68 -6.31 -3.74
N TRP A 136 -14.46 -7.45 -4.39
CA TRP A 136 -13.23 -8.24 -4.29
C TRP A 136 -12.40 -8.12 -5.56
N VAL A 137 -11.32 -7.34 -5.49
CA VAL A 137 -10.47 -7.04 -6.65
C VAL A 137 -9.20 -7.88 -6.72
N LEU A 138 -8.76 -8.40 -5.57
CA LEU A 138 -7.50 -9.14 -5.43
C LEU A 138 -7.76 -10.63 -5.25
N ASP A 139 -7.04 -11.45 -6.00
CA ASP A 139 -6.86 -12.85 -5.67
C ASP A 139 -5.84 -12.95 -4.53
N ARG A 140 -6.26 -13.42 -3.35
CA ARG A 140 -5.38 -13.58 -2.20
C ARG A 140 -4.78 -14.98 -2.06
N ALA A 141 -5.01 -15.87 -3.01
CA ALA A 141 -4.44 -17.22 -3.00
C ALA A 141 -2.92 -17.21 -3.25
N ASP A 142 -2.43 -16.28 -4.08
CA ASP A 142 -1.02 -16.18 -4.46
C ASP A 142 -0.44 -14.80 -4.10
N LYS A 143 0.32 -14.75 -3.00
CA LYS A 143 0.92 -13.51 -2.49
C LYS A 143 1.92 -12.87 -3.46
N GLY A 144 2.63 -13.69 -4.26
CA GLY A 144 3.60 -13.20 -5.23
C GLY A 144 2.91 -12.41 -6.34
N LYS A 145 1.86 -13.00 -6.92
CA LYS A 145 1.04 -12.33 -7.95
C LYS A 145 0.39 -11.04 -7.45
N ILE A 146 -0.05 -11.01 -6.19
CA ILE A 146 -0.56 -9.76 -5.59
C ILE A 146 0.53 -8.71 -5.54
N SER A 147 1.74 -9.05 -5.09
CA SER A 147 2.85 -8.09 -4.98
C SER A 147 3.20 -7.50 -6.34
N ASP A 148 3.25 -8.33 -7.38
CA ASP A 148 3.52 -7.91 -8.75
C ASP A 148 2.39 -7.01 -9.27
N TYR A 149 1.14 -7.45 -9.12
CA TYR A 149 -0.04 -6.66 -9.47
C TYR A 149 -0.07 -5.31 -8.74
N MET A 150 0.26 -5.30 -7.45
CA MET A 150 0.29 -4.09 -6.64
C MET A 150 1.33 -3.09 -7.14
N SER A 151 2.51 -3.61 -7.47
CA SER A 151 3.61 -2.83 -8.01
C SER A 151 3.22 -2.25 -9.38
N ASP A 152 2.66 -3.07 -10.26
CA ASP A 152 2.41 -2.69 -11.64
C ASP A 152 1.20 -1.77 -11.81
N GLN A 153 0.10 -2.08 -11.13
CA GLN A 153 -1.17 -1.39 -11.33
C GLN A 153 -1.36 -0.19 -10.41
N TYR A 154 -0.90 -0.25 -9.16
CA TYR A 154 -1.04 0.88 -8.24
C TYR A 154 0.20 1.76 -8.25
N THR A 155 1.35 1.29 -7.78
CA THR A 155 2.54 2.17 -7.69
C THR A 155 3.11 2.56 -9.06
N GLY A 156 2.94 1.69 -10.06
CA GLY A 156 3.42 1.91 -11.43
C GLY A 156 2.38 2.47 -12.39
N GLY A 157 1.09 2.37 -12.06
CA GLY A 157 -0.03 2.80 -12.92
C GLY A 157 -0.78 4.03 -12.41
N LEU A 158 -0.54 4.43 -11.17
CA LEU A 158 -1.15 5.62 -10.56
C LEU A 158 -0.11 6.68 -10.23
N LYS A 159 -0.60 7.92 -10.19
CA LYS A 159 0.11 9.11 -9.73
C LYS A 159 -0.72 9.79 -8.65
N ALA A 160 -0.06 10.57 -7.80
CA ALA A 160 -0.79 11.49 -6.94
C ALA A 160 -1.56 12.48 -7.84
N ALA A 161 -2.79 12.85 -7.46
CA ALA A 161 -3.61 13.78 -8.22
C ALA A 161 -2.93 15.16 -8.38
N ALA A 162 -2.15 15.58 -7.38
CA ALA A 162 -1.31 16.78 -7.41
C ALA A 162 -0.03 16.63 -8.26
N GLY A 163 0.15 15.49 -8.94
CA GLY A 163 1.42 15.08 -9.54
C GLY A 163 2.34 14.41 -8.51
N GLY A 164 3.13 13.44 -8.97
CA GLY A 164 4.05 12.67 -8.11
C GLY A 164 3.78 11.17 -8.15
N ASP A 165 4.76 10.40 -7.69
CA ASP A 165 4.67 8.93 -7.65
C ASP A 165 3.77 8.48 -6.48
N VAL A 166 2.93 7.47 -6.72
CA VAL A 166 2.23 6.74 -5.65
C VAL A 166 3.16 5.65 -5.12
N GLU A 167 3.38 5.65 -3.82
CA GLU A 167 4.20 4.65 -3.14
C GLU A 167 3.34 3.72 -2.27
N CYS A 168 3.92 2.62 -1.81
CA CYS A 168 3.20 1.64 -1.00
C CYS A 168 2.57 2.28 0.25
N ASP A 169 3.24 3.26 0.85
CA ASP A 169 2.77 3.99 2.03
C ASP A 169 1.65 4.99 1.72
N THR A 170 1.47 5.40 0.47
CA THR A 170 0.37 6.27 0.04
C THR A 170 -0.98 5.59 0.28
N CYS A 171 -1.05 4.27 0.07
CA CYS A 171 -2.29 3.50 0.25
C CYS A 171 -2.31 2.68 1.55
N HIS A 172 -1.16 2.21 2.04
CA HIS A 172 -1.08 1.37 3.24
C HIS A 172 -0.71 2.14 4.52
N GLY A 173 -0.29 3.40 4.40
CA GLY A 173 0.31 4.16 5.48
C GLY A 173 1.76 3.76 5.79
N GLY A 174 2.39 4.48 6.72
CA GLY A 174 3.82 4.34 7.05
C GLY A 174 4.20 3.16 7.97
N ARG A 175 3.32 2.19 8.22
CA ARG A 175 3.59 1.05 9.14
C ARG A 175 3.58 -0.29 8.38
N PRO A 176 4.41 -1.28 8.78
CA PRO A 176 4.61 -2.49 7.99
C PRO A 176 3.49 -3.53 8.14
N GLU A 177 2.45 -3.23 8.91
CA GLU A 177 1.31 -4.11 9.00
C GLU A 177 0.30 -3.67 7.95
N PHE A 178 0.08 -4.50 6.93
CA PHE A 178 -0.98 -4.36 5.94
C PHE A 178 -2.40 -4.47 6.56
N THR A 179 -2.55 -4.05 7.81
CA THR A 179 -3.73 -4.06 8.67
C THR A 179 -4.49 -2.74 8.63
N PHE A 180 -4.12 -1.80 7.75
CA PHE A 180 -4.83 -0.52 7.61
C PHE A 180 -6.34 -0.70 7.46
N LEU A 181 -6.81 -1.72 6.73
CA LEU A 181 -8.24 -2.04 6.62
C LEU A 181 -8.87 -2.47 7.96
N THR A 182 -8.11 -3.14 8.82
CA THR A 182 -8.56 -3.48 10.18
C THR A 182 -8.68 -2.22 11.03
N GLU A 183 -7.68 -1.33 10.98
CA GLU A 183 -7.72 -0.04 11.68
C GLU A 183 -8.88 0.86 11.17
N TRP A 184 -9.09 0.89 9.86
CA TRP A 184 -10.17 1.65 9.24
C TRP A 184 -11.55 1.12 9.64
N LYS A 185 -11.69 -0.18 9.84
CA LYS A 185 -12.94 -0.78 10.34
C LYS A 185 -13.16 -0.48 11.81
N SER A 186 -12.12 -0.49 12.62
CA SER A 186 -12.23 -0.32 14.07
C SER A 186 -12.42 1.13 14.51
N ARG A 187 -11.99 2.10 13.69
CA ARG A 187 -12.03 3.53 14.05
C ARG A 187 -12.94 4.33 13.12
N PRO A 188 -13.74 5.28 13.65
CA PRO A 188 -14.47 6.22 12.82
C PRO A 188 -13.57 6.86 11.76
N ALA A 189 -14.09 7.00 10.55
CA ALA A 189 -13.39 7.69 9.47
C ALA A 189 -13.38 9.19 9.78
N PRO A 190 -12.20 9.83 9.86
CA PRO A 190 -12.10 11.24 10.18
C PRO A 190 -12.88 12.05 9.14
N ASP A 191 -13.51 13.12 9.59
CA ASP A 191 -13.87 14.19 8.68
C ASP A 191 -12.56 14.84 8.23
N LEU A 192 -12.39 15.01 6.93
CA LEU A 192 -11.25 15.75 6.43
C LEU A 192 -11.55 17.23 6.66
N ALA A 193 -10.72 17.84 7.50
CA ALA A 193 -10.63 19.28 7.57
C ALA A 193 -10.48 19.84 6.14
N PRO A 194 -10.97 21.06 5.85
CA PRO A 194 -10.64 21.73 4.61
C PRO A 194 -9.14 21.62 4.35
N PRO A 195 -8.71 21.37 3.09
CA PRO A 195 -7.30 21.52 2.78
C PRO A 195 -6.87 22.90 3.30
N PRO A 196 -5.71 23.02 3.96
CA PRO A 196 -5.20 24.35 4.30
C PRO A 196 -5.22 25.18 3.01
N PRO A 197 -5.63 26.46 3.07
CA PRO A 197 -5.63 27.31 1.88
C PRO A 197 -4.26 27.18 1.20
N PRO A 198 -4.23 27.15 -0.16
CA PRO A 198 -2.96 27.04 -0.88
C PRO A 198 -2.00 28.04 -0.27
N ALA A 199 -0.82 27.56 0.14
CA ALA A 199 0.17 28.43 0.76
C ALA A 199 0.30 29.66 -0.13
N PRO A 200 0.10 30.88 0.42
CA PRO A 200 0.16 32.09 -0.39
C PRO A 200 1.47 32.02 -1.17
N ALA A 201 1.39 32.19 -2.50
CA ALA A 201 2.54 32.17 -3.37
C ALA A 201 3.62 33.03 -2.70
N ALA A 202 4.75 32.39 -2.35
CA ALA A 202 5.75 33.02 -1.51
C ALA A 202 6.07 34.40 -2.08
N ALA A 203 5.72 35.45 -1.33
CA ALA A 203 6.12 36.80 -1.68
C ALA A 203 7.64 36.79 -1.86
N PRO A 204 8.19 37.46 -2.89
CA PRO A 204 9.62 37.52 -3.10
C PRO A 204 10.28 37.98 -1.80
N ALA A 205 11.21 37.16 -1.28
CA ALA A 205 11.84 37.41 -0.01
C ALA A 205 12.50 38.81 -0.03
N PRO A 206 12.27 39.66 0.98
CA PRO A 206 13.01 40.91 1.10
C PRO A 206 14.49 40.59 1.29
N THR A 207 15.33 41.30 0.53
CA THR A 207 16.80 41.26 0.64
C THR A 207 17.19 41.53 2.10
N PRO A 208 17.89 40.62 2.79
CA PRO A 208 18.27 40.86 4.17
C PRO A 208 19.42 41.88 4.24
N ALA A 209 19.21 42.94 5.03
CA ALA A 209 20.26 43.85 5.44
C ALA A 209 21.22 43.15 6.41
N THR A 210 22.52 43.29 6.14
CA THR A 210 23.62 42.66 6.85
C THR A 210 23.76 43.24 8.27
N THR A 211 23.68 42.39 9.29
CA THR A 211 24.22 42.68 10.63
C THR A 211 25.23 41.60 10.96
N GLU A 212 26.47 42.04 11.18
CA GLU A 212 27.66 41.22 11.39
C GLU A 212 27.70 40.77 12.85
N GLN A 213 27.47 39.47 13.08
CA GLN A 213 27.67 38.83 14.38
C GLN A 213 28.48 37.55 14.17
N ALA A 214 29.68 37.51 14.75
CA ALA A 214 30.63 36.42 14.62
C ALA A 214 30.10 35.13 15.26
N ALA A 215 29.73 34.17 14.42
CA ALA A 215 29.34 32.81 14.79
C ALA A 215 30.38 31.81 14.26
N ALA A 216 30.63 30.77 15.06
CA ALA A 216 31.50 29.64 14.75
C ALA A 216 31.14 28.97 13.40
N PRO A 217 32.11 28.33 12.71
CA PRO A 217 31.91 27.81 11.37
C PRO A 217 30.87 26.68 11.35
N HIS A 218 29.73 26.97 10.73
CA HIS A 218 28.77 25.95 10.31
C HIS A 218 29.37 25.08 9.20
N PRO A 219 29.09 23.75 9.18
CA PRO A 219 29.43 22.93 8.04
C PRO A 219 28.70 23.45 6.78
N PRO A 220 29.35 23.42 5.60
CA PRO A 220 28.78 23.98 4.38
C PRO A 220 27.46 23.30 4.01
N THR A 221 26.44 24.11 3.77
CA THR A 221 25.15 23.69 3.21
C THR A 221 25.40 22.95 1.89
N PRO A 222 24.85 21.73 1.70
CA PRO A 222 25.00 21.03 0.44
C PRO A 222 24.35 21.84 -0.70
N PRO A 223 25.00 21.93 -1.88
CA PRO A 223 24.49 22.71 -3.00
C PRO A 223 23.14 22.17 -3.48
N VAL A 224 22.23 23.09 -3.81
CA VAL A 224 20.95 22.80 -4.44
C VAL A 224 21.20 21.97 -5.70
N PRO A 225 20.54 20.81 -5.88
CA PRO A 225 20.81 19.94 -7.02
C PRO A 225 20.42 20.64 -8.32
N ALA A 226 21.39 20.74 -9.23
CA ALA A 226 21.20 21.26 -10.58
C ALA A 226 20.07 20.53 -11.33
N LYS A 227 19.44 21.25 -12.26
CA LYS A 227 18.38 20.78 -13.16
C LYS A 227 18.74 19.39 -13.71
N ARG A 228 17.88 18.41 -13.41
CA ARG A 228 18.09 16.98 -13.70
C ARG A 228 18.40 16.79 -15.19
N PRO A 229 19.54 16.16 -15.57
CA PRO A 229 19.87 15.94 -16.97
C PRO A 229 18.80 15.04 -17.62
N ALA A 230 18.47 15.33 -18.87
CA ALA A 230 17.52 14.54 -19.65
C ALA A 230 17.96 13.07 -19.68
N ARG A 231 17.03 12.15 -19.39
CA ARG A 231 17.26 10.69 -19.46
C ARG A 231 17.75 10.36 -20.87
N LYS A 232 18.94 9.76 -21.00
CA LYS A 232 19.36 9.12 -22.25
C LYS A 232 18.34 8.03 -22.61
N ALA A 233 17.82 8.07 -23.84
CA ALA A 233 16.95 7.02 -24.39
C ALA A 233 17.71 5.67 -24.39
N GLY A 234 17.08 4.60 -23.90
CA GLY A 234 17.71 3.28 -23.71
C GLY A 234 18.11 2.95 -22.26
N ALA A 235 17.90 3.85 -21.30
CA ALA A 235 18.18 3.59 -19.89
C ALA A 235 17.11 2.67 -19.25
N CYS A 236 17.58 1.67 -18.50
CA CYS A 236 16.75 0.80 -17.65
C CYS A 236 15.81 1.58 -16.71
N GLY A 237 14.85 0.89 -16.11
CA GLY A 237 13.95 1.40 -15.09
C GLY A 237 12.50 1.57 -15.55
N ASP A 238 12.11 0.88 -16.62
CA ASP A 238 10.71 0.59 -16.92
C ASP A 238 10.32 -0.80 -16.37
N LYS A 239 9.06 -1.20 -16.56
CA LYS A 239 8.50 -2.46 -16.04
C LYS A 239 9.18 -3.71 -16.63
N ASN A 240 9.60 -3.65 -17.89
CA ASN A 240 10.16 -4.79 -18.63
C ASN A 240 11.70 -4.81 -18.61
N ASN A 241 12.33 -3.70 -18.24
CA ASN A 241 13.78 -3.52 -18.21
C ASN A 241 14.24 -2.96 -16.87
N LEU A 242 14.20 -3.80 -15.83
CA LEU A 242 14.66 -3.43 -14.49
C LEU A 242 16.14 -3.07 -14.49
N CYS A 243 16.50 -1.99 -13.81
CA CYS A 243 17.90 -1.63 -13.63
C CYS A 243 18.69 -2.67 -12.84
N PRO A 244 20.02 -2.80 -13.03
CA PRO A 244 20.80 -3.86 -12.41
C PRO A 244 20.58 -3.98 -10.90
N LEU A 245 20.67 -2.87 -10.14
CA LEU A 245 20.40 -2.89 -8.70
C LEU A 245 18.94 -3.18 -8.37
N GLN A 246 18.00 -2.63 -9.13
CA GLN A 246 16.58 -2.88 -8.91
C GLN A 246 16.23 -4.36 -9.12
N LYS A 247 16.76 -4.98 -10.19
CA LYS A 247 16.62 -6.41 -10.49
C LYS A 247 17.20 -7.25 -9.35
N TRP A 248 18.42 -6.93 -8.90
CA TRP A 248 19.08 -7.64 -7.81
C TRP A 248 18.31 -7.50 -6.48
N MET A 249 17.87 -6.29 -6.12
CA MET A 249 17.10 -6.03 -4.91
C MET A 249 15.77 -6.78 -4.89
N ARG A 250 15.06 -6.83 -6.02
CA ARG A 250 13.82 -7.61 -6.15
C ARG A 250 14.07 -9.11 -5.96
N ALA A 251 15.11 -9.65 -6.58
CA ALA A 251 15.41 -11.08 -6.52
C ALA A 251 15.88 -11.55 -5.11
N ASN A 252 16.59 -10.70 -4.37
CA ASN A 252 17.24 -11.11 -3.12
C ASN A 252 16.55 -10.53 -1.87
N VAL A 253 16.36 -9.21 -1.83
CA VAL A 253 15.82 -8.51 -0.66
C VAL A 253 14.30 -8.61 -0.61
N ALA A 254 13.60 -8.31 -1.71
CA ALA A 254 12.14 -8.29 -1.71
C ALA A 254 11.55 -9.69 -1.44
N VAL A 255 12.14 -10.74 -2.03
CA VAL A 255 11.75 -12.13 -1.76
C VAL A 255 11.90 -12.47 -0.27
N ALA A 256 13.04 -12.14 0.34
CA ALA A 256 13.28 -12.44 1.76
C ALA A 256 12.34 -11.66 2.70
N VAL A 257 12.03 -10.40 2.38
CA VAL A 257 11.05 -9.61 3.13
C VAL A 257 9.64 -10.19 2.99
N ALA A 258 9.25 -10.61 1.79
CA ALA A 258 7.90 -11.12 1.52
C ALA A 258 7.64 -12.50 2.17
N SER A 259 8.69 -13.30 2.35
CA SER A 259 8.63 -14.60 3.02
C SER A 259 8.97 -14.55 4.52
N ASP A 260 9.21 -13.36 5.10
CA ASP A 260 9.71 -13.16 6.47
C ASP A 260 10.95 -14.04 6.79
N ASP A 261 11.82 -14.26 5.80
CA ASP A 261 13.05 -15.05 5.93
C ASP A 261 14.21 -14.17 6.42
N ALA A 262 14.31 -14.06 7.74
CA ALA A 262 15.28 -13.20 8.40
C ALA A 262 16.76 -13.56 8.09
N PRO A 263 17.16 -14.85 8.09
CA PRO A 263 18.51 -15.23 7.68
C PRO A 263 18.85 -14.82 6.24
N LYS A 264 17.93 -15.05 5.28
CA LYS A 264 18.14 -14.65 3.88
C LYS A 264 18.18 -13.13 3.72
N LEU A 265 17.32 -12.42 4.44
CA LEU A 265 17.33 -10.96 4.44
C LEU A 265 18.64 -10.40 4.99
N ALA A 266 19.16 -10.97 6.08
CA ALA A 266 20.45 -10.58 6.64
C ALA A 266 21.60 -10.75 5.65
N ALA A 267 21.70 -11.92 5.00
CA ALA A 267 22.73 -12.18 3.99
C ALA A 267 22.63 -11.20 2.80
N ALA A 268 21.41 -10.94 2.31
CA ALA A 268 21.19 -9.99 1.24
C ALA A 268 21.61 -8.56 1.64
N LEU A 269 21.24 -8.10 2.84
CA LEU A 269 21.59 -6.75 3.33
C LEU A 269 23.10 -6.59 3.57
N ALA A 270 23.78 -7.64 4.02
CA ALA A 270 25.24 -7.65 4.10
C ALA A 270 25.88 -7.46 2.71
N GLN A 271 25.32 -8.07 1.67
CA GLN A 271 25.77 -7.85 0.29
C GLN A 271 25.45 -6.43 -0.19
N VAL A 272 24.28 -5.86 0.15
CA VAL A 272 23.97 -4.45 -0.18
C VAL A 272 25.03 -3.50 0.38
N ALA A 273 25.58 -3.82 1.56
CA ALA A 273 26.61 -3.01 2.20
C ALA A 273 27.90 -2.91 1.37
N THR A 274 28.16 -3.86 0.46
CA THR A 274 29.31 -3.84 -0.47
C THR A 274 29.01 -3.15 -1.80
N MET A 275 27.75 -2.77 -2.06
CA MET A 275 27.30 -2.22 -3.33
C MET A 275 27.37 -0.69 -3.43
N ALA A 276 27.88 -0.01 -2.39
CA ALA A 276 28.02 1.45 -2.40
C ALA A 276 28.73 1.92 -3.68
N PRO A 277 28.26 3.01 -4.31
CA PRO A 277 28.80 3.46 -5.59
C PRO A 277 30.18 4.08 -5.49
N ASP A 278 30.40 4.83 -4.42
CA ASP A 278 31.63 5.51 -4.12
C ASP A 278 31.75 5.67 -2.60
N ALA A 279 32.95 6.03 -2.13
CA ALA A 279 33.24 6.11 -0.71
C ALA A 279 32.52 7.27 0.02
N SER A 280 31.94 8.25 -0.70
CA SER A 280 31.21 9.36 -0.08
C SER A 280 29.85 8.94 0.50
N TRP A 281 29.40 7.72 0.21
CA TRP A 281 28.14 7.15 0.72
C TRP A 281 28.41 6.37 2.01
N THR A 282 29.05 7.01 2.98
CA THR A 282 29.53 6.35 4.21
C THR A 282 28.38 5.68 4.98
N SER A 283 27.24 6.37 5.11
CA SER A 283 26.06 5.85 5.82
C SER A 283 25.36 4.70 5.07
N TRP A 284 25.61 4.49 3.77
CA TRP A 284 25.01 3.38 3.01
C TRP A 284 25.43 2.02 3.58
N ARG A 285 26.74 1.85 3.78
CA ARG A 285 27.30 0.60 4.31
C ARG A 285 26.85 0.39 5.74
N GLU A 286 26.92 1.42 6.56
CA GLU A 286 26.51 1.38 7.97
C GLU A 286 25.04 0.99 8.13
N MET A 287 24.13 1.65 7.40
CA MET A 287 22.70 1.34 7.44
C MET A 287 22.40 -0.08 6.95
N SER A 288 23.08 -0.54 5.89
CA SER A 288 22.88 -1.88 5.35
C SER A 288 23.39 -2.96 6.31
N LEU A 289 24.54 -2.76 6.96
CA LEU A 289 25.04 -3.66 7.99
C LEU A 289 24.16 -3.65 9.25
N ALA A 290 23.71 -2.49 9.70
CA ALA A 290 22.78 -2.39 10.83
C ALA A 290 21.47 -3.13 10.55
N ALA A 291 20.94 -3.00 9.34
CA ALA A 291 19.76 -3.73 8.90
C ALA A 291 20.01 -5.26 8.84
N SER A 292 21.16 -5.68 8.33
CA SER A 292 21.61 -7.08 8.32
C SER A 292 21.67 -7.66 9.73
N GLU A 293 22.32 -6.96 10.67
CA GLU A 293 22.44 -7.41 12.06
C GLU A 293 21.08 -7.47 12.77
N ALA A 294 20.18 -6.52 12.50
CA ALA A 294 18.81 -6.60 12.99
C ALA A 294 18.09 -7.84 12.46
N ALA A 295 18.20 -8.14 11.17
CA ALA A 295 17.63 -9.34 10.57
C ALA A 295 18.25 -10.63 11.15
N LYS A 296 19.56 -10.69 11.43
CA LYS A 296 20.18 -11.85 12.10
C LYS A 296 19.59 -12.13 13.48
N ARG A 297 19.20 -11.08 14.21
CA ARG A 297 18.52 -11.18 15.51
C ARG A 297 17.01 -11.48 15.39
N GLY A 298 16.49 -11.64 14.17
CA GLY A 298 15.04 -11.78 13.91
C GLY A 298 14.24 -10.48 14.06
N ASP A 299 14.90 -9.33 14.24
CA ASP A 299 14.25 -8.03 14.37
C ASP A 299 13.92 -7.42 13.00
N MET A 300 12.89 -7.99 12.36
CA MET A 300 12.41 -7.54 11.04
C MET A 300 11.88 -6.11 11.07
N LYS A 301 11.46 -5.60 12.22
CA LYS A 301 10.96 -4.23 12.37
C LYS A 301 12.10 -3.22 12.26
N GLU A 302 13.20 -3.44 12.98
CA GLU A 302 14.38 -2.57 12.93
C GLU A 302 15.10 -2.69 11.58
N ALA A 303 15.16 -3.89 10.99
CA ALA A 303 15.67 -4.09 9.63
C ALA A 303 14.90 -3.24 8.59
N ARG A 304 13.55 -3.28 8.63
CA ARG A 304 12.68 -2.48 7.73
C ARG A 304 12.82 -0.97 7.97
N LYS A 305 13.04 -0.54 9.22
CA LYS A 305 13.31 0.88 9.54
C LYS A 305 14.59 1.37 8.88
N SER A 306 15.66 0.57 8.94
CA SER A 306 16.92 0.87 8.27
C SER A 306 16.78 0.90 6.74
N CYS A 307 15.98 0.00 6.16
CA CYS A 307 15.65 0.03 4.73
C CYS A 307 15.00 1.36 4.31
N ARG A 308 14.02 1.85 5.08
CA ARG A 308 13.37 3.15 4.81
C ARG A 308 14.35 4.30 4.88
N LYS A 309 15.23 4.33 5.89
CA LYS A 309 16.25 5.38 6.03
C LYS A 309 17.21 5.39 4.84
N CYS A 310 17.75 4.22 4.47
CA CYS A 310 18.64 4.08 3.32
C CYS A 310 17.96 4.50 2.01
N HIS A 311 16.72 4.07 1.77
CA HIS A 311 15.97 4.49 0.58
C HIS A 311 15.68 5.99 0.58
N GLY A 312 15.28 6.58 1.71
CA GLY A 312 15.02 8.02 1.80
C GLY A 312 16.26 8.86 1.50
N GLU A 313 17.43 8.44 1.99
CA GLU A 313 18.68 9.16 1.80
C GLU A 313 19.25 9.03 0.38
N TYR A 314 19.17 7.84 -0.21
CA TYR A 314 20.01 7.52 -1.37
C TYR A 314 19.27 7.21 -2.67
N ARG A 315 17.97 6.92 -2.62
CA ARG A 315 17.22 6.42 -3.78
C ARG A 315 17.28 7.37 -4.97
N ASP A 316 17.09 8.67 -4.77
CA ASP A 316 17.03 9.63 -5.86
C ASP A 316 18.42 9.94 -6.43
N ARG A 317 19.44 10.02 -5.56
CA ARG A 317 20.84 10.15 -5.98
C ARG A 317 21.28 8.93 -6.79
N TRP A 318 20.89 7.72 -6.39
CA TRP A 318 21.16 6.48 -7.13
C TRP A 318 20.45 6.48 -8.49
N ARG A 319 19.15 6.78 -8.51
CA ARG A 319 18.35 6.84 -9.75
C ARG A 319 18.88 7.85 -10.75
N THR A 320 19.53 8.91 -10.28
CA THR A 320 20.08 9.97 -11.13
C THR A 320 21.50 9.66 -11.58
N SER A 321 22.35 9.12 -10.70
CA SER A 321 23.80 9.03 -10.95
C SER A 321 24.29 7.61 -11.27
N TYR A 322 23.60 6.58 -10.77
CA TYR A 322 24.11 5.20 -10.76
C TYR A 322 23.12 4.18 -11.32
N ARG A 323 22.04 4.65 -11.97
CA ARG A 323 20.94 3.80 -12.43
C ARG A 323 21.38 2.64 -13.33
N ALA A 324 22.35 2.86 -14.22
CA ALA A 324 22.87 1.84 -15.14
C ALA A 324 24.09 1.08 -14.60
N ARG A 325 24.53 1.36 -13.37
CA ARG A 325 25.70 0.70 -12.78
C ARG A 325 25.41 -0.78 -12.54
N ALA A 326 26.26 -1.64 -13.07
CA ALA A 326 26.21 -3.07 -12.80
C ALA A 326 26.45 -3.34 -11.30
N VAL A 327 25.72 -4.29 -10.75
CA VAL A 327 25.93 -4.78 -9.39
C VAL A 327 26.84 -5.99 -9.46
N LYS A 328 27.88 -6.00 -8.62
CA LYS A 328 28.82 -7.11 -8.48
C LYS A 328 28.36 -8.04 -7.35
#